data_AF-A0A1S3K4Q5-F1
#
_entry.id   AF-A0A1S3K4Q5-F1
#
_cell.length_a   1.000
_cell.length_b   1.000
_cell.length_c   1.000
_cell.angle_alpha   90.00
_cell.angle_beta   90.00
_cell.angle_gamma   90.00
#
_symmetry.space_group_name_H-M   'P 1'
#
loop_
_entity.id
_entity.type
_entity.pdbx_description
1 polymer ?
#
loop_
_entity_poly.entity_id
_entity_poly.type
_entity_poly.pdbx_seq_one_letter_code
_entity_poly.pdbx_strand_id
1 'polypeptide(L)'
;MEIKQDVLRLFLPCQCLVSAPGYLVGVILKQNNFVCITGLVHNARNGHLFEDIKTKKDNMRVVGRWKRLNEDPLMKGDIQVDGRNDIWILLEEGISGLPTCTVSEDFMVTNHLTCVTVIIFDASLLLASMCIRDRFNCYQESKSTVLACLVKCLKTRQEASEEINSRIKEHNTYESFTHLIEPGPVESFSTFSLMTVFHKLLLLVVACGSKIGNSRFFQNKVSDFILSLFASVTQIKLKYRQLCRAVMDTGEGSGAHFRVQNIASLLLLDIVIGILFMMWMSSSAQTDLIANWMMTQADHVSRQLNVLLKWMMGFPAGLKLNSQLDQLLGNFFLYHIFLWTGYLNLLRPVLSHVLLFISYMGCLGFTVQLCLLRDLVSMATLHIYCFYVYAAKLYNLQVSVLGSLWRLFRGKKWNVLRHRVDSASYDVDQLFIGTLLFTILLFLLPTTALYYVVFTALRLLVLTFQGTLFKTVGFVNSLPIYSVILRLFHSEQIAGDICLEVLNKISQGPLYLTCAVIQLPFSKIYSMFRLDVQKTESYYTWTKFGKRLILGELVYPWVEKGD
;
A
#
# COMPACT_ATOMS: atom_id res chain seq x y z
N MET A 1 12.29 -6.15 49.55
CA MET A 1 13.73 -6.39 49.30
C MET A 1 13.81 -7.38 48.17
N GLU A 2 13.79 -6.91 46.92
CA GLU A 2 14.04 -7.76 45.76
C GLU A 2 15.55 -7.90 45.61
N ILE A 3 16.06 -9.10 45.84
CA ILE A 3 17.44 -9.46 45.55
C ILE A 3 17.58 -9.36 44.02
N LYS A 4 18.15 -8.25 43.53
CA LYS A 4 18.68 -8.16 42.17
C LYS A 4 19.80 -9.20 42.08
N GLN A 5 19.47 -10.41 41.65
CA GLN A 5 20.48 -11.32 41.13
C GLN A 5 21.08 -10.63 39.90
N ASP A 6 22.39 -10.38 39.92
CA ASP A 6 23.14 -9.88 38.77
C ASP A 6 23.17 -10.98 37.69
N VAL A 7 22.11 -11.01 36.87
CA VAL A 7 21.99 -11.94 35.74
C VAL A 7 22.88 -11.42 34.60
N LEU A 8 23.95 -12.14 34.28
CA LEU A 8 24.79 -11.85 33.12
C LEU A 8 24.10 -12.35 31.86
N ARG A 9 23.85 -11.46 30.88
CA ARG A 9 23.21 -11.81 29.61
C ARG A 9 24.26 -11.84 28.50
N LEU A 10 24.53 -13.04 27.98
CA LEU A 10 25.52 -13.31 26.95
C LEU A 10 24.83 -13.46 25.58
N PHE A 11 25.17 -12.62 24.62
CA PHE A 11 24.72 -12.79 23.23
C PHE A 11 25.78 -13.56 22.44
N LEU A 12 25.42 -14.77 22.01
CA LEU A 12 26.29 -15.65 21.24
C LEU A 12 25.75 -15.79 19.81
N PRO A 13 26.52 -15.43 18.78
CA PRO A 13 26.18 -15.74 17.40
C PRO A 13 26.13 -17.27 17.20
N CYS A 14 25.07 -17.80 16.58
CA CYS A 14 24.95 -19.25 16.29
C CYS A 14 26.20 -19.82 15.59
N GLN A 15 26.81 -19.02 14.72
CA GLN A 15 27.99 -19.35 13.92
C GLN A 15 29.22 -19.70 14.76
N CYS A 16 29.32 -19.17 15.98
CA CYS A 16 30.42 -19.48 16.89
C CYS A 16 30.39 -20.94 17.37
N LEU A 17 29.22 -21.58 17.40
CA LEU A 17 29.06 -22.96 17.83
C LEU A 17 29.60 -23.97 16.82
N VAL A 18 29.64 -23.61 15.54
CA VAL A 18 30.07 -24.48 14.43
C VAL A 18 31.55 -24.25 14.07
N SER A 19 32.12 -23.13 14.51
CA SER A 19 33.48 -22.70 14.16
C SER A 19 34.56 -23.45 14.96
N ALA A 20 35.79 -23.46 14.43
CA ALA A 20 36.96 -24.05 15.08
C ALA A 20 37.24 -23.41 16.47
N PRO A 21 37.97 -24.06 17.38
CA PRO A 21 38.32 -23.47 18.66
C PRO A 21 39.16 -22.19 18.48
N GLY A 22 38.98 -21.23 19.39
CA GLY A 22 39.58 -19.90 19.24
C GLY A 22 39.26 -18.95 20.39
N TYR A 23 39.77 -17.72 20.28
CA TYR A 23 39.53 -16.65 21.25
C TYR A 23 38.25 -15.88 20.90
N LEU A 24 37.38 -15.68 21.90
CA LEU A 24 36.12 -14.93 21.77
C LEU A 24 36.41 -13.44 21.88
N VAL A 25 36.05 -12.68 20.85
CA VAL A 25 36.16 -11.22 20.84
C VAL A 25 34.76 -10.63 21.02
N GLY A 26 34.67 -9.59 21.84
CA GLY A 26 33.38 -8.98 22.17
C GLY A 26 33.49 -7.64 22.87
N VAL A 27 32.32 -7.09 23.20
CA VAL A 27 32.17 -5.83 23.93
C VAL A 27 31.43 -6.10 25.24
N ILE A 28 31.95 -5.53 26.32
CA ILE A 28 31.36 -5.63 27.67
C ILE A 28 30.69 -4.29 28.00
N LEU A 29 29.37 -4.31 28.19
CA LEU A 29 28.59 -3.13 28.57
C LEU A 29 28.23 -3.22 30.06
N LYS A 30 29.11 -2.66 30.91
CA LYS A 30 29.00 -2.71 32.38
C LYS A 30 27.71 -2.10 32.94
N GLN A 31 27.09 -1.14 32.26
CA GLN A 31 25.88 -0.47 32.76
C GLN A 31 24.67 -1.40 32.90
N ASN A 32 24.67 -2.56 32.23
CA ASN A 32 23.50 -3.44 32.13
C ASN A 32 23.84 -4.96 32.24
N ASN A 33 25.04 -5.34 32.71
CA ASN A 33 25.52 -6.73 32.79
C ASN A 33 25.36 -7.53 31.47
N PHE A 34 25.70 -6.91 30.34
CA PHE A 34 25.66 -7.54 29.02
C PHE A 34 27.05 -7.79 28.46
N VAL A 35 27.24 -8.99 27.90
CA VAL A 35 28.41 -9.34 27.11
C VAL A 35 27.96 -9.75 25.72
N CYS A 36 28.55 -9.11 24.72
CA CYS A 36 28.22 -9.34 23.33
C CYS A 36 29.41 -9.88 22.56
N ILE A 37 29.30 -11.11 22.07
CA ILE A 37 30.37 -11.76 21.31
C ILE A 37 30.23 -11.34 19.85
N THR A 38 31.24 -10.66 19.31
CA THR A 38 31.28 -10.17 17.94
C THR A 38 31.88 -11.19 16.98
N GLY A 39 32.71 -12.12 17.43
CA GLY A 39 33.25 -13.20 16.60
C GLY A 39 34.34 -14.04 17.27
N LEU A 40 34.95 -14.94 16.49
CA LEU A 40 36.05 -15.82 16.90
C LEU A 40 37.32 -15.53 16.09
N VAL A 41 38.45 -15.46 16.79
CA VAL A 41 39.78 -15.37 16.18
C VAL A 41 40.47 -16.73 16.28
N HIS A 42 40.89 -17.28 15.15
CA HIS A 42 41.64 -18.54 15.10
C HIS A 42 43.15 -18.31 15.00
N ASN A 43 43.91 -19.14 15.71
CA ASN A 43 45.36 -19.29 15.62
C ASN A 43 46.17 -17.98 15.79
N ALA A 44 46.11 -17.37 16.97
CA ALA A 44 46.98 -16.27 17.34
C ALA A 44 48.36 -16.81 17.76
N ARG A 45 49.34 -16.81 16.85
CA ARG A 45 50.68 -17.35 17.13
C ARG A 45 51.55 -16.49 18.05
N ASN A 46 51.17 -15.27 18.40
CA ASN A 46 51.96 -14.39 19.27
C ASN A 46 51.06 -13.56 20.21
N GLY A 47 51.53 -13.31 21.43
CA GLY A 47 50.81 -12.61 22.51
C GLY A 47 50.39 -11.15 22.23
N HIS A 48 50.72 -10.58 21.06
CA HIS A 48 50.37 -9.21 20.66
C HIS A 48 48.90 -9.01 20.24
N LEU A 49 48.12 -10.09 20.12
CA LEU A 49 46.70 -10.04 19.74
C LEU A 49 45.84 -9.15 20.65
N PHE A 50 46.16 -9.10 21.94
CA PHE A 50 45.36 -8.42 22.97
C PHE A 50 45.47 -6.89 22.91
N GLU A 51 46.60 -6.36 22.44
CA GLU A 51 46.79 -4.91 22.24
C GLU A 51 46.28 -4.45 20.87
N ASP A 52 46.44 -5.27 19.83
CA ASP A 52 46.09 -4.91 18.44
C ASP A 52 44.58 -4.82 18.18
N ILE A 53 43.77 -5.63 18.87
CA ILE A 53 42.29 -5.67 18.69
C ILE A 53 41.58 -4.52 19.44
N LYS A 54 42.31 -3.72 20.22
CA LYS A 54 41.74 -2.63 21.01
C LYS A 54 41.42 -1.43 20.11
N THR A 55 40.22 -1.41 19.53
CA THR A 55 39.76 -0.31 18.69
C THR A 55 39.41 0.92 19.54
N LYS A 56 39.81 2.11 19.09
CA LYS A 56 39.61 3.39 19.82
C LYS A 56 38.13 3.76 20.03
N LYS A 57 37.21 3.16 19.26
CA LYS A 57 35.81 3.61 19.16
C LYS A 57 34.82 2.87 20.07
N ASP A 58 35.08 1.63 20.50
CA ASP A 58 34.06 0.83 21.20
C ASP A 58 34.59 -0.17 22.26
N ASN A 59 35.86 -0.08 22.67
CA ASN A 59 36.45 -0.96 23.69
C ASN A 59 36.27 -2.47 23.39
N MET A 60 36.43 -2.89 22.13
CA MET A 60 36.51 -4.32 21.81
C MET A 60 37.70 -4.97 22.51
N ARG A 61 37.46 -6.13 23.09
CA ARG A 61 38.47 -6.91 23.81
C ARG A 61 38.25 -8.40 23.60
N VAL A 62 39.28 -9.18 23.88
CA VAL A 62 39.15 -10.63 24.03
C VAL A 62 38.45 -10.89 25.37
N VAL A 63 37.29 -11.55 25.33
CA VAL A 63 36.41 -11.77 26.49
C VAL A 63 36.47 -13.23 26.97
N GLY A 64 37.04 -14.15 26.17
CA GLY A 64 37.00 -15.56 26.53
C GLY A 64 37.61 -16.52 25.52
N ARG A 65 37.36 -17.82 25.73
CA ARG A 65 37.82 -18.92 24.86
C ARG A 65 36.70 -19.92 24.56
N TRP A 66 36.65 -20.39 23.30
CA TRP A 66 35.79 -21.49 22.83
C TRP A 66 36.61 -22.78 22.74
N LYS A 67 36.15 -23.87 23.37
CA LYS A 67 36.80 -25.19 23.41
C LYS A 67 35.85 -26.32 22.97
N ARG A 68 36.42 -27.36 22.35
CA ARG A 68 35.70 -28.56 21.87
C ARG A 68 35.89 -29.75 22.82
N LEU A 69 34.90 -30.66 22.92
CA LEU A 69 34.85 -31.73 23.93
C LEU A 69 36.03 -32.74 23.88
N ASN A 70 36.87 -32.71 22.84
CA ASN A 70 37.96 -33.67 22.60
C ASN A 70 39.36 -33.03 22.41
N GLU A 71 39.59 -31.79 22.85
CA GLU A 71 40.94 -31.20 22.82
C GLU A 71 41.67 -31.37 24.17
N ASP A 72 42.89 -31.91 24.12
CA ASP A 72 43.78 -32.06 25.26
C ASP A 72 44.06 -30.71 25.97
N PRO A 73 44.27 -30.69 27.30
CA PRO A 73 44.49 -29.47 28.08
C PRO A 73 45.79 -28.70 27.74
N LEU A 74 46.62 -29.19 26.83
CA LEU A 74 47.99 -28.72 26.60
C LEU A 74 48.32 -28.54 25.11
N MET A 75 47.76 -27.50 24.48
CA MET A 75 48.46 -26.84 23.38
C MET A 75 49.39 -25.78 23.98
N LYS A 76 50.69 -26.09 24.00
CA LYS A 76 51.78 -25.23 24.48
C LYS A 76 51.70 -23.83 23.88
N GLY A 77 51.49 -22.85 24.75
CA GLY A 77 51.48 -21.43 24.43
C GLY A 77 50.58 -20.71 25.41
N ASP A 78 50.95 -20.74 26.70
CA ASP A 78 50.36 -19.84 27.69
C ASP A 78 50.67 -18.41 27.25
N ILE A 79 49.73 -17.79 26.55
CA ILE A 79 49.70 -16.34 26.47
C ILE A 79 49.23 -15.90 27.85
N GLN A 80 50.18 -15.50 28.70
CA GLN A 80 49.87 -14.69 29.87
C GLN A 80 49.14 -13.45 29.37
N VAL A 81 47.83 -13.40 29.63
CA VAL A 81 47.00 -12.24 29.34
C VAL A 81 47.38 -11.17 30.35
N ASP A 82 48.43 -10.41 30.04
CA ASP A 82 48.85 -9.28 30.83
C ASP A 82 47.85 -8.13 30.59
N GLY A 83 46.93 -7.94 31.53
CA GLY A 83 46.09 -6.74 31.59
C GLY A 83 44.61 -6.97 31.90
N ARG A 84 44.26 -6.80 33.19
CA ARG A 84 42.95 -6.34 33.72
C ARG A 84 41.73 -6.55 32.81
N ASN A 85 41.20 -7.77 32.78
CA ASN A 85 39.84 -8.02 32.32
C ASN A 85 39.02 -8.54 33.51
N ASP A 86 38.00 -7.79 33.92
CA ASP A 86 37.19 -8.10 35.12
C ASP A 86 36.27 -9.33 34.91
N ILE A 87 36.03 -9.79 33.68
CA ILE A 87 35.14 -10.93 33.34
C ILE A 87 35.78 -11.79 32.23
N TRP A 88 36.00 -13.09 32.49
CA TRP A 88 36.49 -14.08 31.53
C TRP A 88 35.48 -15.21 31.32
N ILE A 89 35.19 -15.53 30.06
CA ILE A 89 34.13 -16.48 29.69
C ILE A 89 34.74 -17.71 29.00
N LEU A 90 34.53 -18.87 29.59
CA LEU A 90 34.90 -20.15 28.98
C LEU A 90 33.63 -20.84 28.49
N LEU A 91 33.57 -21.07 27.18
CA LEU A 91 32.50 -21.81 26.52
C LEU A 91 33.05 -23.16 26.05
N GLU A 92 32.48 -24.26 26.55
CA GLU A 92 32.84 -25.63 26.16
C GLU A 92 31.65 -26.29 25.45
N GLU A 93 31.91 -27.08 24.40
CA GLU A 93 30.85 -27.83 23.71
C GLU A 93 30.21 -28.85 24.67
N GLY A 94 28.90 -28.77 24.93
CA GLY A 94 28.22 -29.71 25.83
C GLY A 94 27.75 -30.99 25.11
N ILE A 95 27.51 -32.04 25.87
CA ILE A 95 27.11 -33.40 25.40
C ILE A 95 25.80 -33.38 24.57
N SER A 96 24.96 -32.34 24.73
CA SER A 96 23.71 -32.13 24.01
C SER A 96 23.80 -31.15 22.82
N GLY A 97 25.01 -30.68 22.47
CA GLY A 97 25.24 -29.68 21.42
C GLY A 97 25.04 -28.21 21.85
N LEU A 98 24.66 -27.95 23.10
CA LEU A 98 24.59 -26.60 23.69
C LEU A 98 25.88 -26.30 24.48
N PRO A 99 26.41 -25.07 24.43
CA PRO A 99 27.69 -24.74 25.06
C PRO A 99 27.54 -24.60 26.58
N THR A 100 28.33 -25.30 27.38
CA THR A 100 28.43 -25.05 28.82
C THR A 100 29.24 -23.77 29.05
N CYS A 101 28.66 -22.80 29.77
CA CYS A 101 29.26 -21.50 30.02
C CYS A 101 29.74 -21.43 31.47
N THR A 102 31.04 -21.20 31.67
CA THR A 102 31.60 -20.84 32.97
C THR A 102 32.17 -19.43 32.91
N VAL A 103 31.79 -18.60 33.88
CA VAL A 103 32.24 -17.22 33.99
C VAL A 103 33.17 -17.14 35.19
N SER A 104 34.39 -16.64 34.97
CA SER A 104 35.35 -16.33 36.03
C SER A 104 35.49 -14.83 36.14
N GLU A 105 35.23 -14.28 37.33
CA GLU A 105 35.59 -12.91 37.70
C GLU A 105 36.87 -12.99 38.54
N ASP A 106 37.93 -12.34 38.06
CA ASP A 106 39.30 -12.37 38.59
C ASP A 106 39.93 -13.77 38.77
N PHE A 107 41.21 -13.89 38.39
CA PHE A 107 41.98 -15.15 38.43
C PHE A 107 42.24 -15.70 39.85
N MET A 108 41.61 -15.11 40.88
CA MET A 108 41.74 -15.49 42.27
C MET A 108 40.39 -15.32 42.98
N VAL A 109 39.94 -16.40 43.63
CA VAL A 109 38.78 -16.52 44.53
C VAL A 109 37.49 -17.03 43.88
N THR A 110 37.22 -18.29 44.19
CA THR A 110 35.94 -19.00 44.09
C THR A 110 34.81 -18.24 44.80
N ASN A 111 33.67 -17.98 44.14
CA ASN A 111 32.33 -18.28 44.68
C ASN A 111 31.19 -18.05 43.67
N HIS A 112 30.48 -19.14 43.41
CA HIS A 112 29.04 -19.31 43.17
C HIS A 112 28.21 -18.25 42.40
N LEU A 113 27.83 -18.67 41.18
CA LEU A 113 26.50 -18.51 40.54
C LEU A 113 26.06 -17.08 40.21
N THR A 114 26.76 -16.41 39.29
CA THR A 114 26.06 -15.46 38.41
C THR A 114 25.12 -16.26 37.52
N CYS A 115 23.82 -15.97 37.58
CA CYS A 115 22.84 -16.66 36.75
C CYS A 115 23.06 -16.20 35.30
N VAL A 116 23.70 -17.01 34.46
CA VAL A 116 24.02 -16.63 33.08
C VAL A 116 22.83 -16.96 32.17
N THR A 117 22.37 -15.99 31.40
CA THR A 117 21.40 -16.21 30.31
C THR A 117 22.14 -16.11 28.97
N VAL A 118 22.20 -17.21 28.22
CA VAL A 118 22.83 -17.26 26.90
C VAL A 118 21.74 -17.10 25.84
N ILE A 119 21.80 -15.99 25.11
CA ILE A 119 20.93 -15.69 23.98
C ILE A 119 21.67 -16.05 22.70
N ILE A 120 21.25 -17.14 22.09
CA ILE A 120 21.75 -17.59 20.79
C ILE A 120 20.96 -16.87 19.71
N PHE A 121 21.66 -16.12 18.86
CA PHE A 121 21.02 -15.37 17.78
C PHE A 121 21.75 -15.58 16.45
N ASP A 122 20.98 -15.63 15.37
CA ASP A 122 21.55 -15.61 14.03
C ASP A 122 21.57 -14.17 13.51
N ALA A 123 22.77 -13.61 13.38
CA ALA A 123 22.97 -12.24 12.91
C ALA A 123 22.51 -12.05 11.46
N SER A 124 22.57 -13.10 10.63
CA SER A 124 22.21 -13.04 9.22
C SER A 124 20.70 -12.85 9.04
N LEU A 125 19.89 -13.62 9.78
CA LEU A 125 18.44 -13.53 9.88
C LEU A 125 17.95 -12.13 10.29
N LEU A 126 18.63 -11.52 11.28
CA LEU A 126 18.23 -10.22 11.83
C LEU A 126 18.60 -9.05 10.91
N LEU A 127 19.75 -9.14 10.23
CA LEU A 127 20.19 -8.14 9.26
C LEU A 127 19.46 -8.25 7.91
N ALA A 128 18.92 -9.43 7.58
CA ALA A 128 18.09 -9.64 6.39
C ALA A 128 16.77 -8.87 6.46
N SER A 129 16.21 -8.65 7.65
CA SER A 129 14.96 -7.91 7.81
C SER A 129 15.14 -6.39 7.70
N MET A 130 14.43 -5.78 6.76
CA MET A 130 14.34 -4.33 6.67
C MET A 130 13.61 -3.70 7.87
N CYS A 131 12.49 -4.30 8.30
CA CYS A 131 11.62 -3.69 9.31
C CYS A 131 12.30 -3.63 10.69
N ILE A 132 13.25 -4.54 10.90
CA ILE A 132 14.14 -4.58 12.06
C ILE A 132 15.29 -3.58 11.85
N ARG A 133 15.90 -3.53 10.65
CA ARG A 133 16.95 -2.56 10.29
C ARG A 133 16.53 -1.09 10.34
N ASP A 134 15.34 -0.74 9.87
CA ASP A 134 14.84 0.64 9.96
C ASP A 134 14.60 1.04 11.42
N ARG A 135 14.16 0.10 12.27
CA ARG A 135 14.10 0.31 13.72
C ARG A 135 15.49 0.44 14.33
N PHE A 136 16.50 -0.28 13.83
CA PHE A 136 17.90 -0.12 14.24
C PHE A 136 18.43 1.29 13.96
N ASN A 137 18.09 1.86 12.81
CA ASN A 137 18.55 3.20 12.41
C ASN A 137 17.82 4.35 13.12
N CYS A 138 16.55 4.17 13.51
CA CYS A 138 15.76 5.20 14.19
C CYS A 138 15.94 5.24 15.72
N TYR A 139 16.54 4.23 16.35
CA TYR A 139 16.69 4.20 17.81
C TYR A 139 17.85 5.07 18.28
N GLN A 140 17.54 6.29 18.72
CA GLN A 140 18.41 7.09 19.58
C GLN A 140 18.14 6.75 21.06
N GLU A 141 19.21 6.33 21.75
CA GLU A 141 19.46 6.35 23.21
C GLU A 141 18.25 6.45 24.16
N SER A 142 17.27 5.55 24.08
CA SER A 142 16.22 5.49 25.11
C SER A 142 15.93 4.07 25.60
N LYS A 143 16.20 3.92 26.90
CA LYS A 143 15.93 2.83 27.88
C LYS A 143 16.12 1.38 27.42
N SER A 144 16.94 0.69 28.22
CA SER A 144 17.42 -0.69 28.13
C SER A 144 16.33 -1.75 27.86
N THR A 145 15.98 -1.94 26.60
CA THR A 145 15.31 -3.16 26.12
C THR A 145 16.35 -4.08 25.50
N VAL A 146 16.16 -5.39 25.62
CA VAL A 146 17.06 -6.43 25.05
C VAL A 146 17.31 -6.18 23.56
N LEU A 147 16.30 -5.67 22.85
CA LEU A 147 16.37 -5.22 21.46
C LEU A 147 17.43 -4.13 21.26
N ALA A 148 17.38 -3.04 22.04
CA ALA A 148 18.31 -1.90 21.94
C ALA A 148 19.78 -2.32 22.15
N CYS A 149 20.02 -3.25 23.07
CA CYS A 149 21.36 -3.81 23.27
C CYS A 149 21.80 -4.70 22.11
N LEU A 150 20.90 -5.52 21.56
CA LEU A 150 21.14 -6.33 20.36
C LEU A 150 21.42 -5.44 19.14
N VAL A 151 20.77 -4.27 19.04
CA VAL A 151 21.06 -3.26 18.02
C VAL A 151 22.49 -2.75 18.11
N LYS A 152 22.92 -2.32 19.31
CA LYS A 152 24.27 -1.81 19.55
C LYS A 152 25.32 -2.87 19.21
N CYS A 153 25.07 -4.11 19.64
CA CYS A 153 25.87 -5.28 19.31
C CYS A 153 26.09 -5.49 17.81
N LEU A 154 25.00 -5.51 17.03
CA LEU A 154 25.08 -5.75 15.59
C LEU A 154 25.83 -4.62 14.86
N LYS A 155 25.59 -3.36 15.26
CA LYS A 155 26.29 -2.20 14.70
C LYS A 155 27.78 -2.23 15.01
N THR A 156 28.15 -2.44 16.28
CA THR A 156 29.56 -2.56 16.66
C THR A 156 30.22 -3.77 15.98
N ARG A 157 29.52 -4.90 15.79
CA ARG A 157 30.04 -6.04 15.03
C ARG A 157 30.35 -5.68 13.58
N GLN A 158 29.48 -4.91 12.92
CA GLN A 158 29.68 -4.50 11.53
C GLN A 158 30.89 -3.56 11.40
N GLU A 159 30.98 -2.52 12.23
CA GLU A 159 32.09 -1.58 12.26
C GLU A 159 33.42 -2.28 12.64
N ALA A 160 33.38 -3.18 13.62
CA ALA A 160 34.50 -4.01 14.04
C ALA A 160 35.04 -4.88 12.92
N SER A 161 34.15 -5.54 12.18
CA SER A 161 34.53 -6.43 11.09
C SER A 161 35.28 -5.66 10.00
N GLU A 162 34.86 -4.44 9.66
CA GLU A 162 35.53 -3.62 8.64
C GLU A 162 36.93 -3.18 9.06
N GLU A 163 37.11 -2.73 10.31
CA GLU A 163 38.41 -2.30 10.85
C GLU A 163 39.39 -3.48 11.03
N ILE A 164 38.91 -4.63 11.51
CA ILE A 164 39.74 -5.83 11.65
C ILE A 164 40.17 -6.34 10.27
N ASN A 165 39.28 -6.30 9.27
CA ASN A 165 39.58 -6.70 7.90
C ASN A 165 40.64 -5.82 7.24
N SER A 166 40.64 -4.50 7.47
CA SER A 166 41.68 -3.63 6.93
C SER A 166 43.05 -3.95 7.53
N ARG A 167 43.11 -4.23 8.84
CA ARG A 167 44.36 -4.56 9.54
C ARG A 167 44.91 -5.94 9.18
N ILE A 168 44.04 -6.95 9.00
CA ILE A 168 44.45 -8.30 8.57
C ILE A 168 45.07 -8.25 7.15
N LYS A 169 44.50 -7.46 6.22
CA LYS A 169 45.05 -7.27 4.87
C LYS A 169 46.44 -6.61 4.87
N GLU A 170 46.74 -5.77 5.85
CA GLU A 170 48.03 -5.10 5.95
C GLU A 170 49.13 -6.00 6.53
N HIS A 171 48.81 -6.93 7.42
CA HIS A 171 49.82 -7.64 8.22
C HIS A 171 50.04 -9.13 7.87
N ASN A 172 49.24 -9.78 7.01
CA ASN A 172 49.44 -11.18 6.56
C ASN A 172 49.67 -12.24 7.67
N THR A 173 49.36 -11.94 8.93
CA THR A 173 49.72 -12.73 10.11
C THR A 173 48.60 -13.64 10.65
N TYR A 174 47.39 -13.59 10.09
CA TYR A 174 46.21 -14.29 10.61
C TYR A 174 45.49 -15.07 9.50
N GLU A 175 45.14 -16.34 9.76
CA GLU A 175 44.56 -17.24 8.73
C GLU A 175 43.04 -17.14 8.57
N SER A 176 42.25 -16.76 9.60
CA SER A 176 40.82 -16.44 9.43
C SER A 176 40.15 -15.86 10.67
N PHE A 177 39.35 -14.80 10.49
CA PHE A 177 38.25 -14.42 11.38
C PHE A 177 37.00 -15.10 10.84
N THR A 178 36.44 -16.08 11.55
CA THR A 178 35.35 -16.90 11.00
C THR A 178 34.04 -16.13 10.89
N HIS A 179 33.41 -16.35 9.73
CA HIS A 179 32.16 -15.76 9.23
C HIS A 179 32.21 -14.25 8.97
N LEU A 180 33.02 -13.94 7.96
CA LEU A 180 32.66 -13.01 6.88
C LEU A 180 31.13 -12.99 6.73
N ILE A 181 30.53 -11.84 7.02
CA ILE A 181 29.26 -11.48 6.42
C ILE A 181 29.59 -11.23 4.95
N GLU A 182 29.78 -12.29 4.17
CA GLU A 182 29.23 -12.19 2.83
C GLU A 182 27.73 -12.14 3.06
N PRO A 183 27.02 -11.09 2.59
CA PRO A 183 25.59 -11.24 2.43
C PRO A 183 25.48 -12.49 1.58
N GLY A 184 25.04 -13.61 2.18
CA GLY A 184 24.89 -14.87 1.46
C GLY A 184 24.22 -14.51 0.13
N PRO A 185 24.70 -15.03 -1.01
CA PRO A 185 24.12 -14.68 -2.28
C PRO A 185 22.65 -14.96 -2.09
N VAL A 186 21.85 -13.90 -1.96
CA VAL A 186 20.40 -14.04 -2.01
C VAL A 186 20.27 -14.81 -3.30
N GLU A 187 19.80 -16.05 -3.24
CA GLU A 187 19.59 -16.89 -4.40
C GLU A 187 18.59 -16.13 -5.28
N SER A 188 19.17 -15.23 -6.05
CA SER A 188 18.54 -14.16 -6.76
C SER A 188 19.14 -14.13 -8.15
N PHE A 189 19.89 -15.15 -8.53
CA PHE A 189 20.44 -15.27 -9.87
C PHE A 189 19.32 -15.52 -10.90
N SER A 190 18.24 -16.20 -10.51
CA SER A 190 17.04 -16.36 -11.36
C SER A 190 16.10 -15.15 -11.30
N THR A 191 15.97 -14.49 -10.15
CA THR A 191 15.10 -13.31 -9.98
C THR A 191 15.73 -12.01 -10.49
N PHE A 192 17.07 -11.84 -10.40
CA PHE A 192 17.78 -10.69 -10.99
C PHE A 192 17.74 -10.72 -12.51
N SER A 193 17.85 -11.87 -13.17
CA SER A 193 17.81 -11.91 -14.64
C SER A 193 16.46 -11.43 -15.18
N LEU A 194 15.36 -11.92 -14.61
CA LEU A 194 14.01 -11.54 -15.03
C LEU A 194 13.67 -10.09 -14.62
N MET A 195 14.10 -9.66 -13.43
CA MET A 195 13.93 -8.28 -12.97
C MET A 195 14.82 -7.28 -13.72
N THR A 196 16.01 -7.67 -14.18
CA THR A 196 16.88 -6.79 -15.00
C THR A 196 16.38 -6.67 -16.43
N VAL A 197 15.85 -7.74 -17.04
CA VAL A 197 15.14 -7.67 -18.33
C VAL A 197 13.88 -6.81 -18.19
N PHE A 198 13.09 -7.01 -17.14
CA PHE A 198 11.92 -6.20 -16.86
C PHE A 198 12.29 -4.73 -16.61
N HIS A 199 13.37 -4.44 -15.87
CA HIS A 199 13.87 -3.10 -15.63
C HIS A 199 14.36 -2.41 -16.92
N LYS A 200 15.07 -3.14 -17.80
CA LYS A 200 15.47 -2.63 -19.12
C LYS A 200 14.25 -2.35 -20.02
N LEU A 201 13.23 -3.20 -19.99
CA LEU A 201 11.96 -2.96 -20.67
C LEU A 201 11.24 -1.73 -20.09
N LEU A 202 11.24 -1.58 -18.77
CA LEU A 202 10.70 -0.43 -18.04
C LEU A 202 11.37 0.88 -18.49
N LEU A 203 12.70 0.89 -18.56
CA LEU A 203 13.51 2.01 -19.03
C LEU A 203 13.17 2.41 -20.47
N LEU A 204 12.97 1.43 -21.36
CA LEU A 204 12.55 1.69 -22.74
C LEU A 204 11.17 2.35 -22.79
N VAL A 205 10.20 1.88 -21.99
CA VAL A 205 8.86 2.45 -21.91
C VAL A 205 8.88 3.87 -21.33
N VAL A 206 9.69 4.13 -20.30
CA VAL A 206 9.87 5.49 -19.74
C VAL A 206 10.50 6.43 -20.77
N ALA A 207 11.53 5.97 -21.50
CA ALA A 207 12.20 6.77 -22.52
C ALA A 207 11.29 7.09 -23.73
N CYS A 208 10.40 6.16 -24.10
CA CYS A 208 9.39 6.42 -25.13
C CYS A 208 8.30 7.38 -24.62
N GLY A 209 7.81 7.16 -23.39
CA GLY A 209 6.78 7.98 -22.77
C GLY A 209 7.23 9.41 -22.46
N SER A 210 8.51 9.64 -22.15
CA SER A 210 9.03 11.00 -21.88
C SER A 210 8.99 11.89 -23.13
N LYS A 211 9.18 11.32 -24.34
CA LYS A 211 9.00 12.05 -25.60
C LYS A 211 7.55 12.46 -25.85
N ILE A 212 6.60 11.59 -25.48
CA ILE A 212 5.15 11.84 -25.64
C ILE A 212 4.65 12.84 -24.60
N GLY A 213 5.07 12.67 -23.33
CA GLY A 213 4.67 13.53 -22.22
C GLY A 213 5.20 14.96 -22.31
N ASN A 214 6.31 15.18 -23.01
CA ASN A 214 6.86 16.53 -23.25
C ASN A 214 6.24 17.24 -24.46
N SER A 215 5.21 16.64 -25.09
CA SER A 215 4.47 17.30 -26.16
C SER A 215 3.61 18.44 -25.62
N ARG A 216 3.54 19.55 -26.38
CA ARG A 216 2.74 20.75 -26.02
C ARG A 216 1.26 20.43 -25.78
N PHE A 217 0.76 19.33 -26.33
CA PHE A 217 -0.62 18.88 -26.17
C PHE A 217 -0.94 18.46 -24.72
N PHE A 218 -0.02 17.81 -24.00
CA PHE A 218 -0.26 17.38 -22.62
C PHE A 218 0.03 18.47 -21.57
N GLN A 219 0.63 19.59 -21.97
CA GLN A 219 0.95 20.71 -21.07
C GLN A 219 -0.17 21.77 -20.99
N ASN A 220 -1.12 21.76 -21.92
CA ASN A 220 -2.23 22.71 -21.92
C ASN A 220 -3.26 22.36 -20.84
N LYS A 221 -3.61 23.31 -19.96
CA LYS A 221 -4.59 23.09 -18.88
C LYS A 221 -5.95 22.59 -19.36
N VAL A 222 -6.37 23.02 -20.56
CA VAL A 222 -7.66 22.63 -21.16
C VAL A 222 -7.64 21.19 -21.65
N SER A 223 -6.57 20.76 -22.32
CA SER A 223 -6.45 19.36 -22.74
C SER A 223 -6.28 18.44 -21.54
N ASP A 224 -5.50 18.84 -20.52
CA ASP A 224 -5.41 18.11 -19.26
C ASP A 224 -6.78 17.95 -18.58
N PHE A 225 -7.64 18.98 -18.63
CA PHE A 225 -9.02 18.88 -18.15
C PHE A 225 -9.86 17.91 -18.99
N ILE A 226 -9.85 18.01 -20.32
CA ILE A 226 -10.61 17.11 -21.20
C ILE A 226 -10.14 15.66 -21.04
N LEU A 227 -8.83 15.45 -20.96
CA LEU A 227 -8.21 14.15 -20.75
C LEU A 227 -8.54 13.58 -19.37
N SER A 228 -8.70 14.42 -18.34
CA SER A 228 -9.11 13.98 -17.01
C SER A 228 -10.55 13.46 -16.92
N LEU A 229 -11.38 13.74 -17.94
CA LEU A 229 -12.74 13.22 -18.02
C LEU A 229 -12.77 11.70 -18.27
N PHE A 230 -11.74 11.17 -18.93
CA PHE A 230 -11.63 9.74 -19.25
C PHE A 230 -10.88 9.00 -18.13
N ALA A 231 -11.51 7.96 -17.60
CA ALA A 231 -10.91 7.13 -16.55
C ALA A 231 -9.67 6.38 -17.06
N SER A 232 -9.67 5.99 -18.34
CA SER A 232 -8.53 5.34 -19.00
C SER A 232 -7.29 6.22 -19.02
N VAL A 233 -7.43 7.49 -19.40
CA VAL A 233 -6.30 8.42 -19.49
C VAL A 233 -5.71 8.74 -18.12
N THR A 234 -6.56 8.95 -17.11
CA THR A 234 -6.10 9.16 -15.72
C THR A 234 -5.33 7.96 -15.17
N GLN A 235 -5.78 6.73 -15.46
CA GLN A 235 -5.07 5.50 -15.08
C GLN A 235 -3.74 5.33 -15.84
N ILE A 236 -3.69 5.66 -17.13
CA ILE A 236 -2.44 5.64 -17.91
C ILE A 236 -1.43 6.66 -17.34
N LYS A 237 -1.88 7.88 -16.99
CA LYS A 237 -1.04 8.91 -16.34
C LYS A 237 -0.51 8.44 -14.99
N LEU A 238 -1.34 7.75 -14.20
CA LEU A 238 -0.93 7.16 -12.92
C LEU A 238 0.13 6.07 -13.12
N LYS A 239 -0.09 5.14 -14.05
CA LYS A 239 0.87 4.08 -14.38
C LYS A 239 2.19 4.63 -14.88
N TYR A 240 2.17 5.63 -15.74
CA TYR A 240 3.38 6.32 -16.20
C TYR A 240 4.15 6.94 -15.02
N ARG A 241 3.46 7.58 -14.07
CA ARG A 241 4.10 8.12 -12.86
C ARG A 241 4.70 7.02 -11.97
N GLN A 242 3.99 5.91 -11.78
CA GLN A 242 4.50 4.75 -11.05
C GLN A 242 5.74 4.17 -11.72
N LEU A 243 5.73 4.08 -13.05
CA LEU A 243 6.86 3.66 -13.87
C LEU A 243 8.10 4.56 -13.66
N CYS A 244 7.91 5.88 -13.76
CA CYS A 244 8.99 6.84 -13.52
C CYS A 244 9.57 6.71 -12.10
N ARG A 245 8.73 6.52 -11.08
CA ARG A 245 9.22 6.30 -9.71
C ARG A 245 10.00 5.00 -9.57
N ALA A 246 9.53 3.91 -10.17
CA ALA A 246 10.22 2.62 -10.13
C ALA A 246 11.59 2.65 -10.83
N VAL A 247 11.76 3.49 -11.85
CA VAL A 247 13.04 3.64 -12.59
C VAL A 247 13.98 4.66 -11.91
N MET A 248 13.46 5.81 -11.48
CA MET A 248 14.28 6.94 -11.00
C MET A 248 14.67 6.82 -9.52
N ASP A 249 13.92 6.08 -8.71
CA ASP A 249 14.14 5.97 -7.27
C ASP A 249 15.11 4.81 -6.94
N THR A 250 16.36 4.91 -7.38
CA THR A 250 17.45 4.00 -6.98
C THR A 250 18.08 4.43 -5.66
N GLY A 251 17.30 4.99 -4.74
CA GLY A 251 17.81 5.52 -3.48
C GLY A 251 18.47 4.43 -2.63
N GLU A 252 19.64 4.72 -2.07
CA GLU A 252 20.48 3.82 -1.25
C GLU A 252 19.82 3.38 0.08
N GLY A 253 18.58 3.76 0.34
CA GLY A 253 17.83 3.42 1.54
C GLY A 253 17.03 2.11 1.43
N SER A 254 17.11 1.25 2.44
CA SER A 254 16.39 -0.02 2.52
C SER A 254 14.90 0.10 2.17
N GLY A 255 14.21 1.16 2.59
CA GLY A 255 12.79 1.35 2.28
C GLY A 255 12.43 1.94 0.93
N ALA A 256 13.38 2.55 0.22
CA ALA A 256 13.18 2.91 -1.19
C ALA A 256 13.12 1.64 -2.04
N HIS A 257 14.01 0.69 -1.80
CA HIS A 257 14.07 -0.59 -2.50
C HIS A 257 12.75 -1.39 -2.44
N PHE A 258 12.18 -1.59 -1.24
CA PHE A 258 10.89 -2.30 -1.12
C PHE A 258 9.73 -1.54 -1.76
N ARG A 259 9.74 -0.20 -1.76
CA ARG A 259 8.71 0.60 -2.45
C ARG A 259 8.80 0.41 -3.96
N VAL A 260 10.00 0.46 -4.52
CA VAL A 260 10.25 0.20 -5.95
C VAL A 260 9.83 -1.22 -6.32
N GLN A 261 10.19 -2.22 -5.53
CA GLN A 261 9.81 -3.61 -5.77
C GLN A 261 8.29 -3.84 -5.65
N ASN A 262 7.62 -3.17 -4.70
CA ASN A 262 6.16 -3.19 -4.61
C ASN A 262 5.50 -2.57 -5.85
N ILE A 263 6.02 -1.44 -6.37
CA ILE A 263 5.51 -0.84 -7.60
C ILE A 263 5.77 -1.74 -8.80
N ALA A 264 7.00 -2.28 -8.93
CA ALA A 264 7.39 -3.13 -10.05
C ALA A 264 6.58 -4.43 -10.09
N SER A 265 6.41 -5.10 -8.95
CA SER A 265 5.59 -6.31 -8.83
C SER A 265 4.11 -6.04 -9.09
N LEU A 266 3.58 -4.89 -8.66
CA LEU A 266 2.21 -4.48 -8.98
C LEU A 266 2.02 -4.27 -10.48
N LEU A 267 2.93 -3.55 -11.13
CA LEU A 267 2.88 -3.33 -12.57
C LEU A 267 2.99 -4.64 -13.35
N LEU A 268 3.90 -5.53 -12.94
CA LEU A 268 4.08 -6.84 -13.57
C LEU A 268 2.82 -7.70 -13.41
N LEU A 269 2.27 -7.81 -12.20
CA LEU A 269 1.06 -8.60 -11.96
C LEU A 269 -0.13 -8.05 -12.77
N ASP A 270 -0.30 -6.73 -12.80
CA ASP A 270 -1.40 -6.10 -13.53
C ASP A 270 -1.28 -6.32 -15.06
N ILE A 271 -0.06 -6.30 -15.62
CA ILE A 271 0.20 -6.64 -17.03
C ILE A 271 -0.06 -8.13 -17.29
N VAL A 272 0.41 -9.03 -16.43
CA VAL A 272 0.18 -10.48 -16.58
C VAL A 272 -1.31 -10.79 -16.56
N ILE A 273 -2.07 -10.26 -15.59
CA ILE A 273 -3.52 -10.43 -15.54
C ILE A 273 -4.19 -9.82 -16.78
N GLY A 274 -3.73 -8.66 -17.23
CA GLY A 274 -4.25 -8.00 -18.44
C GLY A 274 -4.02 -8.83 -19.71
N ILE A 275 -2.85 -9.46 -19.86
CA ILE A 275 -2.54 -10.34 -20.99
C ILE A 275 -3.35 -11.63 -20.92
N LEU A 276 -3.51 -12.23 -19.73
CA LEU A 276 -4.34 -13.43 -19.55
C LEU A 276 -5.80 -13.13 -19.92
N PHE A 277 -6.33 -11.99 -19.49
CA PHE A 277 -7.67 -11.54 -19.87
C PHE A 277 -7.77 -11.25 -21.36
N MET A 278 -6.74 -10.63 -21.94
CA MET A 278 -6.66 -10.37 -23.39
C MET A 278 -6.71 -11.68 -24.19
N MET A 279 -5.91 -12.68 -23.82
CA MET A 279 -5.87 -13.99 -24.48
C MET A 279 -7.23 -14.69 -24.41
N TRP A 280 -7.89 -14.65 -23.25
CA TRP A 280 -9.23 -15.18 -23.07
C TRP A 280 -10.21 -14.48 -24.01
N MET A 281 -10.29 -13.15 -23.95
CA MET A 281 -11.18 -12.33 -24.79
C MET A 281 -10.91 -12.48 -26.30
N SER A 282 -9.64 -12.60 -26.72
CA SER A 282 -9.25 -12.71 -28.13
C SER A 282 -9.57 -14.07 -28.75
N SER A 283 -10.03 -15.04 -27.95
CA SER A 283 -10.51 -16.31 -28.48
C SER A 283 -11.66 -16.06 -29.48
N SER A 284 -11.56 -16.68 -30.66
CA SER A 284 -12.24 -16.34 -31.94
C SER A 284 -13.76 -16.13 -31.92
N ALA A 285 -14.47 -16.39 -30.81
CA ALA A 285 -15.91 -16.18 -30.69
C ALA A 285 -16.33 -15.39 -29.44
N GLN A 286 -15.44 -15.14 -28.47
CA GLN A 286 -15.84 -14.57 -27.19
C GLN A 286 -16.23 -13.09 -27.28
N THR A 287 -15.49 -12.29 -28.06
CA THR A 287 -15.81 -10.87 -28.25
C THR A 287 -17.20 -10.67 -28.86
N ASP A 288 -17.56 -11.49 -29.85
CA ASP A 288 -18.87 -11.42 -30.52
C ASP A 288 -20.00 -11.88 -29.61
N LEU A 289 -19.77 -12.92 -28.80
CA LEU A 289 -20.73 -13.38 -27.80
C LEU A 289 -21.00 -12.29 -26.76
N ILE A 290 -19.96 -11.64 -26.24
CA ILE A 290 -20.09 -10.56 -25.25
C ILE A 290 -20.73 -9.32 -25.88
N ALA A 291 -20.37 -8.96 -27.11
CA ALA A 291 -21.00 -7.85 -27.83
C ALA A 291 -22.51 -8.09 -28.02
N ASN A 292 -22.90 -9.30 -28.46
CA ASN A 292 -24.31 -9.65 -28.61
C ASN A 292 -25.05 -9.70 -27.27
N TRP A 293 -24.41 -10.19 -26.21
CA TRP A 293 -24.97 -10.15 -24.85
C TRP A 293 -25.20 -8.70 -24.40
N MET A 294 -24.21 -7.82 -24.56
CA MET A 294 -24.31 -6.40 -24.21
C MET A 294 -25.43 -5.69 -24.99
N MET A 295 -25.56 -5.96 -26.29
CA MET A 295 -26.66 -5.44 -27.10
C MET A 295 -28.03 -5.95 -26.62
N THR A 296 -28.12 -7.24 -26.28
CA THR A 296 -29.35 -7.83 -25.73
C THR A 296 -29.73 -7.19 -24.40
N GLN A 297 -28.75 -6.90 -23.53
CA GLN A 297 -29.00 -6.17 -22.28
C GLN A 297 -29.42 -4.71 -22.55
N ALA A 298 -28.80 -4.04 -23.52
CA ALA A 298 -29.18 -2.67 -23.88
C ALA A 298 -30.62 -2.61 -24.43
N ASP A 299 -31.03 -3.57 -25.26
CA ASP A 299 -32.42 -3.74 -25.71
C ASP A 299 -33.37 -4.02 -24.55
N HIS A 300 -32.95 -4.88 -23.61
CA HIS A 300 -33.74 -5.17 -22.42
C HIS A 300 -33.97 -3.91 -21.58
N VAL A 301 -32.91 -3.13 -21.30
CA VAL A 301 -32.99 -1.86 -20.57
C VAL A 301 -33.89 -0.87 -21.30
N SER A 302 -33.75 -0.74 -22.62
CA SER A 302 -34.62 0.11 -23.45
C SER A 302 -36.10 -0.28 -23.31
N ARG A 303 -36.42 -1.58 -23.36
CA ARG A 303 -37.80 -2.07 -23.16
C ARG A 303 -38.33 -1.79 -21.76
N GLN A 304 -37.53 -2.02 -20.71
CA GLN A 304 -37.93 -1.74 -19.33
C GLN A 304 -38.17 -0.25 -19.10
N LEU A 305 -37.34 0.63 -19.68
CA LEU A 305 -37.56 2.08 -19.64
C LEU A 305 -38.86 2.47 -20.36
N ASN A 306 -39.16 1.87 -21.51
CA ASN A 306 -40.43 2.08 -22.21
C ASN A 306 -41.65 1.65 -21.36
N VAL A 307 -41.58 0.48 -20.72
CA VAL A 307 -42.64 -0.01 -19.83
C VAL A 307 -42.82 0.91 -18.63
N LEU A 308 -41.72 1.32 -17.99
CA LEU A 308 -41.71 2.23 -16.86
C LEU A 308 -42.34 3.58 -17.21
N LEU A 309 -41.99 4.17 -18.35
CA LEU A 309 -42.58 5.43 -18.82
C LEU A 309 -44.07 5.30 -19.13
N LYS A 310 -44.49 4.19 -19.76
CA LYS A 310 -45.92 3.92 -20.00
C LYS A 310 -46.70 3.72 -18.70
N TRP A 311 -46.08 3.10 -17.70
CA TRP A 311 -46.66 2.97 -16.36
C TRP A 311 -46.80 4.34 -15.67
N MET A 312 -45.79 5.21 -15.80
CA MET A 312 -45.83 6.58 -15.28
C MET A 312 -46.95 7.42 -15.94
N MET A 313 -47.15 7.29 -17.25
CA MET A 313 -48.20 7.99 -18.00
C MET A 313 -49.65 7.58 -17.67
N GLY A 314 -49.84 6.50 -16.92
CA GLY A 314 -51.14 5.94 -16.59
C GLY A 314 -51.65 6.41 -15.23
N PHE A 315 -51.41 5.59 -14.21
CA PHE A 315 -51.80 5.87 -12.82
C PHE A 315 -50.77 5.28 -11.84
N PRO A 316 -49.55 5.83 -11.82
CA PRO A 316 -48.46 5.26 -11.06
C PRO A 316 -48.77 5.30 -9.56
N ALA A 317 -48.71 4.15 -8.89
CA ALA A 317 -48.88 4.01 -7.45
C ALA A 317 -50.15 4.66 -6.87
N GLY A 318 -51.22 4.79 -7.65
CA GLY A 318 -52.46 5.42 -7.19
C GLY A 318 -52.48 6.95 -7.28
N LEU A 319 -51.42 7.57 -7.83
CA LEU A 319 -51.24 9.01 -7.81
C LEU A 319 -51.84 9.66 -9.07
N LYS A 320 -52.81 10.56 -8.88
CA LYS A 320 -53.45 11.30 -9.97
C LYS A 320 -52.55 12.43 -10.46
N LEU A 321 -51.81 12.14 -11.52
CA LEU A 321 -50.96 13.11 -12.20
C LEU A 321 -51.75 14.02 -13.13
N ASN A 322 -51.17 15.19 -13.46
CA ASN A 322 -51.69 16.00 -14.55
C ASN A 322 -51.45 15.30 -15.89
N SER A 323 -52.54 14.91 -16.57
CA SER A 323 -52.49 14.09 -17.78
C SER A 323 -51.81 14.77 -18.96
N GLN A 324 -51.97 16.09 -19.13
CA GLN A 324 -51.38 16.80 -20.26
C GLN A 324 -49.86 16.87 -20.15
N LEU A 325 -49.35 17.25 -18.96
CA LEU A 325 -47.92 17.33 -18.70
C LEU A 325 -47.27 15.94 -18.73
N ASP A 326 -47.94 14.95 -18.16
CA ASP A 326 -47.46 13.57 -18.11
C ASP A 326 -47.33 12.94 -19.51
N GLN A 327 -48.34 13.13 -20.38
CA GLN A 327 -48.25 12.71 -21.78
C GLN A 327 -47.14 13.44 -22.54
N LEU A 328 -46.96 14.74 -22.31
CA LEU A 328 -45.90 15.52 -22.96
C LEU A 328 -44.51 15.03 -22.56
N LEU A 329 -44.25 14.86 -21.25
CA LEU A 329 -42.98 14.35 -20.73
C LEU A 329 -42.73 12.90 -21.16
N GLY A 330 -43.74 12.04 -21.05
CA GLY A 330 -43.65 10.64 -21.44
C GLY A 330 -43.31 10.49 -22.92
N ASN A 331 -44.02 11.19 -23.82
CA ASN A 331 -43.72 11.18 -25.26
C ASN A 331 -42.32 11.73 -25.56
N PHE A 332 -41.90 12.80 -24.86
CA PHE A 332 -40.55 13.35 -24.99
C PHE A 332 -39.47 12.31 -24.65
N PHE A 333 -39.57 11.63 -23.51
CA PHE A 333 -38.57 10.62 -23.11
C PHE A 333 -38.65 9.35 -23.97
N LEU A 334 -39.84 8.90 -24.36
CA LEU A 334 -40.01 7.77 -25.29
C LEU A 334 -39.32 8.04 -26.63
N TYR A 335 -39.46 9.24 -27.17
CA TYR A 335 -38.77 9.63 -28.40
C TYR A 335 -37.25 9.57 -28.26
N HIS A 336 -36.70 9.97 -27.11
CA HIS A 336 -35.26 9.86 -26.87
C HIS A 336 -34.78 8.41 -26.72
N ILE A 337 -35.60 7.53 -26.12
CA ILE A 337 -35.29 6.09 -26.07
C ILE A 337 -35.26 5.51 -27.48
N PHE A 338 -36.20 5.92 -28.34
CA PHE A 338 -36.22 5.53 -29.75
C PHE A 338 -34.93 5.98 -30.48
N LEU A 339 -34.53 7.24 -30.33
CA LEU A 339 -33.27 7.75 -30.88
C LEU A 339 -32.06 6.96 -30.37
N TRP A 340 -31.97 6.73 -29.06
CA TRP A 340 -30.88 5.97 -28.44
C TRP A 340 -30.79 4.55 -28.98
N THR A 341 -31.93 3.85 -29.10
CA THR A 341 -31.98 2.49 -29.65
C THR A 341 -31.55 2.50 -31.13
N GLY A 342 -31.94 3.52 -31.90
CA GLY A 342 -31.46 3.73 -33.27
C GLY A 342 -29.93 3.88 -33.35
N TYR A 343 -29.33 4.69 -32.48
CA TYR A 343 -27.88 4.85 -32.41
C TYR A 343 -27.16 3.55 -32.02
N LEU A 344 -27.68 2.80 -31.04
CA LEU A 344 -27.10 1.52 -30.65
C LEU A 344 -27.14 0.50 -31.79
N ASN A 345 -28.23 0.45 -32.55
CA ASN A 345 -28.33 -0.43 -33.71
C ASN A 345 -27.29 -0.09 -34.78
N LEU A 346 -27.00 1.19 -35.00
CA LEU A 346 -25.93 1.63 -35.90
C LEU A 346 -24.53 1.26 -35.39
N LEU A 347 -24.31 1.32 -34.07
CA LEU A 347 -23.02 0.99 -33.44
C LEU A 347 -22.79 -0.50 -33.23
N ARG A 348 -23.82 -1.34 -33.36
CA ARG A 348 -23.76 -2.79 -33.18
C ARG A 348 -22.58 -3.49 -33.87
N PRO A 349 -22.29 -3.28 -35.18
CA PRO A 349 -21.14 -3.93 -35.83
C PRO A 349 -19.79 -3.44 -35.32
N VAL A 350 -19.72 -2.21 -34.79
CA VAL A 350 -18.50 -1.59 -34.26
C VAL A 350 -18.21 -2.08 -32.83
N LEU A 351 -19.24 -2.51 -32.09
CA LEU A 351 -19.10 -2.91 -30.68
C LEU A 351 -18.08 -4.04 -30.48
N SER A 352 -18.09 -5.06 -31.34
CA SER A 352 -17.13 -6.17 -31.26
C SER A 352 -15.69 -5.67 -31.44
N HIS A 353 -15.46 -4.77 -32.39
CA HIS A 353 -14.16 -4.14 -32.63
C HIS A 353 -13.70 -3.27 -31.44
N VAL A 354 -14.63 -2.56 -30.79
CA VAL A 354 -14.32 -1.78 -29.57
C VAL A 354 -13.94 -2.69 -28.42
N LEU A 355 -14.66 -3.80 -28.19
CA LEU A 355 -14.31 -4.78 -27.15
C LEU A 355 -12.97 -5.46 -27.42
N LEU A 356 -12.66 -5.76 -28.68
CA LEU A 356 -11.36 -6.27 -29.10
C LEU A 356 -10.24 -5.26 -28.82
N PHE A 357 -10.47 -3.98 -29.11
CA PHE A 357 -9.52 -2.91 -28.78
C PHE A 357 -9.29 -2.78 -27.26
N ILE A 358 -10.36 -2.83 -26.47
CA ILE A 358 -10.25 -2.85 -24.99
C ILE A 358 -9.46 -4.08 -24.53
N SER A 359 -9.67 -5.24 -25.15
CA SER A 359 -8.89 -6.45 -24.88
C SER A 359 -7.39 -6.22 -25.15
N TYR A 360 -7.01 -5.70 -26.31
CA TYR A 360 -5.59 -5.45 -26.64
C TYR A 360 -4.90 -4.44 -25.72
N MET A 361 -5.64 -3.50 -25.12
CA MET A 361 -5.11 -2.59 -24.10
C MET A 361 -4.68 -3.30 -22.80
N GLY A 362 -4.92 -4.61 -22.68
CA GLY A 362 -4.38 -5.46 -21.61
C GLY A 362 -2.86 -5.48 -21.52
N CYS A 363 -2.15 -5.19 -22.62
CA CYS A 363 -0.69 -5.01 -22.61
C CYS A 363 -0.22 -3.90 -21.66
N LEU A 364 -1.07 -2.90 -21.37
CA LEU A 364 -0.79 -1.82 -20.41
C LEU A 364 -1.26 -2.16 -18.98
N GLY A 365 -1.99 -3.25 -18.80
CA GLY A 365 -2.49 -3.78 -17.53
C GLY A 365 -4.01 -3.91 -17.45
N PHE A 366 -4.47 -4.83 -16.61
CA PHE A 366 -5.89 -5.10 -16.38
C PHE A 366 -6.65 -3.88 -15.82
N THR A 367 -6.01 -3.09 -14.97
CA THR A 367 -6.62 -1.83 -14.47
C THR A 367 -6.96 -0.83 -15.58
N VAL A 368 -6.20 -0.80 -16.69
CA VAL A 368 -6.51 0.06 -17.85
C VAL A 368 -7.75 -0.47 -18.57
N GLN A 369 -7.88 -1.79 -18.73
CA GLN A 369 -9.06 -2.42 -19.32
C GLN A 369 -10.33 -2.12 -18.50
N LEU A 370 -10.26 -2.18 -17.17
CA LEU A 370 -11.38 -1.80 -16.30
C LEU A 370 -11.76 -0.32 -16.42
N CYS A 371 -10.79 0.58 -16.57
CA CYS A 371 -11.06 1.99 -16.81
C CYS A 371 -11.70 2.24 -18.19
N LEU A 372 -11.25 1.54 -19.24
CA LEU A 372 -11.89 1.59 -20.56
C LEU A 372 -13.32 1.04 -20.53
N LEU A 373 -13.56 -0.04 -19.76
CA LEU A 373 -14.91 -0.56 -19.53
C LEU A 373 -15.80 0.47 -18.82
N ARG A 374 -15.26 1.17 -17.81
CA ARG A 374 -15.97 2.27 -17.14
C ARG A 374 -16.33 3.40 -18.11
N ASP A 375 -15.42 3.78 -19.00
CA ASP A 375 -15.64 4.80 -20.03
C ASP A 375 -16.72 4.34 -21.04
N LEU A 376 -16.67 3.06 -21.47
CA LEU A 376 -17.68 2.45 -22.34
C LEU A 376 -19.07 2.46 -21.69
N VAL A 377 -19.18 2.10 -20.41
CA VAL A 377 -20.44 2.15 -19.67
C VAL A 377 -20.95 3.58 -19.51
N SER A 378 -20.05 4.56 -19.33
CA SER A 378 -20.42 5.98 -19.30
C SER A 378 -21.07 6.42 -20.60
N MET A 379 -20.48 6.03 -21.73
CA MET A 379 -21.03 6.31 -23.07
C MET A 379 -22.36 5.59 -23.30
N ALA A 380 -22.44 4.30 -22.94
CA ALA A 380 -23.65 3.48 -23.09
C ALA A 380 -24.83 3.98 -22.22
N THR A 381 -24.56 4.70 -21.15
CA THR A 381 -25.59 5.23 -20.24
C THR A 381 -25.82 6.74 -20.37
N LEU A 382 -25.28 7.35 -21.43
CA LEU A 382 -25.41 8.79 -21.68
C LEU A 382 -26.87 9.26 -21.74
N HIS A 383 -27.75 8.47 -22.35
CA HIS A 383 -29.19 8.77 -22.43
C HIS A 383 -29.84 8.89 -21.04
N ILE A 384 -29.47 8.03 -20.09
CA ILE A 384 -29.95 8.07 -18.70
C ILE A 384 -29.45 9.35 -18.01
N TYR A 385 -28.20 9.74 -18.25
CA TYR A 385 -27.67 11.01 -17.75
C TYR A 385 -28.43 12.20 -18.31
N CYS A 386 -28.73 12.23 -19.61
CA CYS A 386 -29.55 13.29 -20.22
C CYS A 386 -30.94 13.36 -19.58
N PHE A 387 -31.61 12.22 -19.36
CA PHE A 387 -32.94 12.19 -18.72
C PHE A 387 -32.91 12.77 -17.31
N TYR A 388 -31.92 12.36 -16.54
CA TYR A 388 -31.67 12.91 -15.21
C TYR A 388 -31.46 14.44 -15.26
N VAL A 389 -30.61 14.93 -16.17
CA VAL A 389 -30.33 16.37 -16.29
C VAL A 389 -31.59 17.15 -16.64
N TYR A 390 -32.38 16.69 -17.61
CA TYR A 390 -33.62 17.34 -18.03
C TYR A 390 -34.64 17.36 -16.90
N ALA A 391 -34.87 16.22 -16.23
CA ALA A 391 -35.80 16.14 -15.12
C ALA A 391 -35.36 16.97 -13.91
N ALA A 392 -34.06 16.94 -13.57
CA ALA A 392 -33.50 17.74 -12.48
C ALA A 392 -33.65 19.24 -12.73
N LYS A 393 -33.35 19.70 -13.95
CA LYS A 393 -33.50 21.11 -14.32
C LYS A 393 -34.95 21.56 -14.33
N LEU A 394 -35.87 20.74 -14.85
CA LEU A 394 -37.29 21.04 -14.84
C LEU A 394 -37.85 21.13 -13.41
N TYR A 395 -37.52 20.15 -12.57
CA TYR A 395 -37.94 20.13 -11.17
C TYR A 395 -37.34 21.30 -10.37
N ASN A 396 -36.04 21.57 -10.52
CA ASN A 396 -35.37 22.70 -9.87
C ASN A 396 -35.97 24.06 -10.30
N LEU A 397 -36.27 24.22 -11.59
CA LEU A 397 -36.97 25.40 -12.09
C LEU A 397 -38.33 25.56 -11.40
N GLN A 398 -39.12 24.50 -11.35
CA GLN A 398 -40.45 24.55 -10.76
C GLN A 398 -40.44 24.85 -9.26
N VAL A 399 -39.54 24.23 -8.50
CA VAL A 399 -39.36 24.52 -7.06
C VAL A 399 -38.88 25.97 -6.86
N SER A 400 -37.98 26.46 -7.71
CA SER A 400 -37.49 27.85 -7.64
C SER A 400 -38.57 28.87 -7.94
N VAL A 401 -39.43 28.60 -8.94
CA VAL A 401 -40.58 29.45 -9.29
C VAL A 401 -41.66 29.40 -8.21
N LEU A 402 -41.96 28.22 -7.66
CA LEU A 402 -42.86 28.11 -6.52
C LEU A 402 -42.32 28.87 -5.30
N GLY A 403 -41.01 28.81 -5.06
CA GLY A 403 -40.34 29.57 -4.00
C GLY A 403 -40.36 31.08 -4.23
N SER A 404 -40.30 31.56 -5.48
CA SER A 404 -40.45 32.99 -5.79
C SER A 404 -41.89 33.46 -5.62
N LEU A 405 -42.87 32.70 -6.10
CA LEU A 405 -44.30 33.00 -5.96
C LEU A 405 -44.77 32.93 -4.50
N TRP A 406 -44.22 32.00 -3.70
CA TRP A 406 -44.48 31.97 -2.27
C TRP A 406 -44.02 33.25 -1.55
N ARG A 407 -42.94 33.87 -2.02
CA ARG A 407 -42.48 35.17 -1.49
C ARG A 407 -43.40 36.31 -1.95
N LEU A 408 -43.89 36.27 -3.20
CA LEU A 408 -44.86 37.21 -3.74
C LEU A 408 -46.12 37.30 -2.85
N PHE A 409 -46.71 36.17 -2.43
CA PHE A 409 -47.88 36.16 -1.53
C PHE A 409 -47.63 36.77 -0.16
N ARG A 410 -46.37 36.72 0.30
CA ARG A 410 -45.97 37.26 1.60
C ARG A 410 -45.57 38.74 1.51
N GLY A 411 -45.73 39.39 0.35
CA GLY A 411 -45.25 40.75 0.13
C GLY A 411 -43.74 40.86 0.18
N LYS A 412 -43.01 39.81 -0.25
CA LYS A 412 -41.54 39.72 -0.15
C LYS A 412 -40.91 39.54 -1.53
N LYS A 413 -39.76 40.21 -1.75
CA LYS A 413 -38.95 40.15 -2.96
C LYS A 413 -37.51 39.74 -2.64
N TRP A 414 -36.87 38.97 -3.52
CA TRP A 414 -35.42 38.77 -3.45
C TRP A 414 -34.69 39.96 -4.07
N ASN A 415 -33.85 40.61 -3.29
CA ASN A 415 -32.98 41.66 -3.79
C ASN A 415 -31.64 41.06 -4.18
N VAL A 416 -31.39 40.95 -5.49
CA VAL A 416 -30.14 40.40 -6.04
C VAL A 416 -28.93 41.25 -5.64
N LEU A 417 -29.09 42.58 -5.55
CA LEU A 417 -27.98 43.51 -5.23
C LEU A 417 -27.52 43.40 -3.77
N ARG A 418 -28.44 43.05 -2.86
CA ARG A 418 -28.16 42.98 -1.41
C ARG A 418 -28.21 41.55 -0.86
N HIS A 419 -28.39 40.55 -1.71
CA HIS A 419 -28.51 39.13 -1.35
C HIS A 419 -29.44 38.86 -0.15
N ARG A 420 -30.59 39.57 -0.08
CA ARG A 420 -31.54 39.46 1.04
C ARG A 420 -32.99 39.53 0.56
N VAL A 421 -33.92 39.13 1.43
CA VAL A 421 -35.35 39.25 1.19
C VAL A 421 -35.84 40.59 1.74
N ASP A 422 -36.35 41.46 0.86
CA ASP A 422 -36.93 42.76 1.20
C ASP A 422 -38.46 42.71 1.12
N SER A 423 -39.15 43.58 1.85
CA SER A 423 -40.61 43.78 1.70
C SER A 423 -40.90 44.55 0.40
N ALA A 424 -41.98 44.20 -0.28
CA ALA A 424 -42.43 44.86 -1.49
C ALA A 424 -43.97 44.98 -1.48
N SER A 425 -44.47 46.14 -1.91
CA SER A 425 -45.90 46.36 -2.16
C SER A 425 -46.26 45.86 -3.56
N TYR A 426 -47.27 44.99 -3.64
CA TYR A 426 -47.78 44.44 -4.89
C TYR A 426 -49.23 44.83 -5.08
N ASP A 427 -49.63 45.12 -6.32
CA ASP A 427 -51.01 45.40 -6.67
C ASP A 427 -51.87 44.13 -6.61
N VAL A 428 -53.19 44.30 -6.47
CA VAL A 428 -54.15 43.18 -6.38
C VAL A 428 -54.07 42.27 -7.61
N ASP A 429 -53.93 42.86 -8.80
CA ASP A 429 -53.82 42.11 -10.06
C ASP A 429 -52.57 41.23 -10.12
N GLN A 430 -51.44 41.75 -9.61
CA GLN A 430 -50.17 41.02 -9.56
C GLN A 430 -50.25 39.83 -8.59
N LEU A 431 -50.91 40.04 -7.44
CA LEU A 431 -51.16 38.98 -6.46
C LEU A 431 -52.10 37.91 -7.03
N PHE A 432 -53.13 38.31 -7.77
CA PHE A 432 -54.07 37.40 -8.42
C PHE A 432 -53.37 36.50 -9.46
N ILE A 433 -52.61 37.10 -10.39
CA ILE A 433 -51.84 36.34 -11.40
C ILE A 433 -50.84 35.41 -10.72
N GLY A 434 -50.15 35.89 -9.68
CA GLY A 434 -49.23 35.09 -8.88
C GLY A 434 -49.90 33.86 -8.28
N THR A 435 -51.12 34.03 -7.75
CA THR A 435 -51.91 32.96 -7.10
C THR A 435 -52.35 31.91 -8.10
N LEU A 436 -52.82 32.35 -9.27
CA LEU A 436 -53.16 31.46 -10.38
C LEU A 436 -51.93 30.66 -10.83
N LEU A 437 -50.80 31.32 -11.10
CA LEU A 437 -49.59 30.63 -11.54
C LEU A 437 -49.06 29.65 -10.47
N PHE A 438 -49.10 30.04 -9.20
CA PHE A 438 -48.67 29.17 -8.11
C PHE A 438 -49.54 27.93 -7.98
N THR A 439 -50.87 28.08 -8.03
CA THR A 439 -51.79 26.94 -7.94
C THR A 439 -51.61 25.98 -9.11
N ILE A 440 -51.43 26.49 -10.34
CA ILE A 440 -51.10 25.65 -11.51
C ILE A 440 -49.78 24.90 -11.29
N LEU A 441 -48.70 25.61 -10.94
CA LEU A 441 -47.39 24.98 -10.74
C LEU A 441 -47.38 23.99 -9.56
N LEU A 442 -48.15 24.26 -8.50
CA LEU A 442 -48.28 23.37 -7.36
C LEU A 442 -48.98 22.06 -7.75
N PHE A 443 -50.02 22.13 -8.57
CA PHE A 443 -50.72 20.93 -9.07
C PHE A 443 -49.93 20.18 -10.14
N LEU A 444 -49.01 20.83 -10.86
CA LEU A 444 -48.09 20.17 -11.79
C LEU A 444 -46.86 19.55 -11.09
N LEU A 445 -46.56 19.95 -9.85
CA LEU A 445 -45.35 19.54 -9.13
C LEU A 445 -45.26 18.03 -8.89
N PRO A 446 -46.33 17.30 -8.52
CA PRO A 446 -46.26 15.86 -8.34
C PRO A 446 -45.79 15.12 -9.61
N THR A 447 -46.21 15.58 -10.79
CA THR A 447 -45.77 15.01 -12.07
C THR A 447 -44.28 15.18 -12.27
N THR A 448 -43.75 16.39 -12.21
CA THR A 448 -42.31 16.61 -12.43
C THR A 448 -41.44 15.97 -11.35
N ALA A 449 -41.92 15.96 -10.10
CA ALA A 449 -41.24 15.31 -8.98
C ALA A 449 -41.14 13.79 -9.19
N LEU A 450 -42.19 13.13 -9.69
CA LEU A 450 -42.14 11.69 -9.98
C LEU A 450 -41.08 11.36 -11.04
N TYR A 451 -41.07 12.07 -12.17
CA TYR A 451 -40.07 11.88 -13.22
C TYR A 451 -38.65 12.15 -12.70
N TYR A 452 -38.47 13.20 -11.90
CA TYR A 452 -37.19 13.50 -11.28
C TYR A 452 -36.70 12.37 -10.38
N VAL A 453 -37.54 11.85 -9.49
CA VAL A 453 -37.18 10.77 -8.55
C VAL A 453 -36.80 9.51 -9.30
N VAL A 454 -37.60 9.09 -10.28
CA VAL A 454 -37.35 7.87 -11.07
C VAL A 454 -36.02 7.96 -11.83
N PHE A 455 -35.76 9.05 -12.56
CA PHE A 455 -34.51 9.18 -13.31
C PHE A 455 -33.29 9.41 -12.41
N THR A 456 -33.48 10.05 -11.25
CA THR A 456 -32.43 10.15 -10.23
C THR A 456 -32.06 8.77 -9.70
N ALA A 457 -33.04 7.89 -9.40
CA ALA A 457 -32.78 6.53 -8.97
C ALA A 457 -31.99 5.73 -10.03
N LEU A 458 -32.39 5.81 -11.30
CA LEU A 458 -31.66 5.18 -12.41
C LEU A 458 -30.23 5.72 -12.54
N ARG A 459 -30.04 7.04 -12.40
CA ARG A 459 -28.71 7.66 -12.43
C ARG A 459 -27.84 7.18 -11.28
N LEU A 460 -28.39 7.10 -10.07
CA LEU A 460 -27.67 6.60 -8.90
C LEU A 460 -27.25 5.13 -9.09
N LEU A 461 -28.10 4.29 -9.65
CA LEU A 461 -27.74 2.90 -9.98
C LEU A 461 -26.53 2.83 -10.91
N VAL A 462 -26.53 3.58 -12.01
CA VAL A 462 -25.39 3.66 -12.94
C VAL A 462 -24.13 4.16 -12.21
N LEU A 463 -24.25 5.20 -11.40
CA LEU A 463 -23.13 5.76 -10.62
C LEU A 463 -22.57 4.77 -9.60
N THR A 464 -23.42 3.93 -8.97
CA THR A 464 -22.94 2.90 -8.05
C THR A 464 -22.09 1.87 -8.77
N PHE A 465 -22.52 1.40 -9.95
CA PHE A 465 -21.76 0.46 -10.77
C PHE A 465 -20.43 1.04 -11.27
N GLN A 466 -20.44 2.28 -11.78
CA GLN A 466 -19.21 2.96 -12.17
C GLN A 466 -18.29 3.22 -10.98
N GLY A 467 -18.87 3.51 -9.81
CA GLY A 467 -18.17 3.72 -8.55
C GLY A 467 -17.51 2.43 -8.04
N THR A 468 -18.14 1.27 -8.21
CA THR A 468 -17.53 -0.03 -7.88
C THR A 468 -16.31 -0.29 -8.74
N LEU A 469 -16.39 -0.05 -10.06
CA LEU A 469 -15.22 -0.18 -10.97
C LEU A 469 -14.08 0.77 -10.59
N PHE A 470 -14.40 2.02 -10.24
CA PHE A 470 -13.39 2.98 -9.79
C PHE A 470 -12.72 2.53 -8.49
N LYS A 471 -13.50 2.05 -7.52
CA LYS A 471 -12.97 1.54 -6.25
C LYS A 471 -12.13 0.28 -6.42
N THR A 472 -12.51 -0.66 -7.30
CA THR A 472 -11.71 -1.86 -7.55
C THR A 472 -10.35 -1.49 -8.16
N VAL A 473 -10.31 -0.57 -9.13
CA VAL A 473 -9.05 -0.07 -9.70
C VAL A 473 -8.21 0.62 -8.63
N GLY A 474 -8.80 1.49 -7.81
CA GLY A 474 -8.10 2.15 -6.71
C GLY A 474 -7.58 1.17 -5.66
N PHE A 475 -8.31 0.11 -5.37
CA PHE A 475 -7.88 -0.95 -4.46
C PHE A 475 -6.66 -1.70 -5.02
N VAL A 476 -6.72 -2.18 -6.26
CA VAL A 476 -5.61 -2.88 -6.93
C VAL A 476 -4.35 -2.00 -6.93
N ASN A 477 -4.49 -0.72 -7.30
CA ASN A 477 -3.36 0.23 -7.34
C ASN A 477 -2.73 0.51 -5.96
N SER A 478 -3.40 0.15 -4.85
CA SER A 478 -2.92 0.40 -3.48
C SER A 478 -2.18 -0.79 -2.84
N LEU A 479 -2.22 -1.97 -3.47
CA LEU A 479 -1.71 -3.21 -2.88
C LEU A 479 -0.18 -3.32 -2.97
N PRO A 480 0.52 -3.53 -1.83
CA PRO A 480 1.95 -3.84 -1.82
C PRO A 480 2.20 -5.32 -2.12
N ILE A 481 2.07 -5.70 -3.40
CA ILE A 481 2.11 -7.11 -3.84
C ILE A 481 3.43 -7.79 -3.46
N TYR A 482 4.57 -7.14 -3.68
CA TYR A 482 5.87 -7.72 -3.31
C TYR A 482 5.96 -8.03 -1.82
N SER A 483 5.54 -7.10 -0.96
CA SER A 483 5.56 -7.31 0.49
C SER A 483 4.58 -8.40 0.94
N VAL A 484 3.43 -8.53 0.27
CA VAL A 484 2.48 -9.60 0.55
C VAL A 484 3.03 -10.97 0.14
N ILE A 485 3.65 -11.05 -1.05
CA ILE A 485 4.27 -12.28 -1.58
C ILE A 485 5.40 -12.76 -0.66
N LEU A 486 6.32 -11.86 -0.30
CA LEU A 486 7.43 -12.19 0.59
C LEU A 486 6.94 -12.75 1.93
N ARG A 487 5.84 -12.21 2.46
CA ARG A 487 5.24 -12.75 3.68
C ARG A 487 4.58 -14.12 3.45
N LEU A 488 3.89 -14.34 2.32
CA LEU A 488 3.32 -15.65 2.01
C LEU A 488 4.38 -16.75 1.97
N PHE A 489 5.55 -16.45 1.39
CA PHE A 489 6.71 -17.35 1.37
C PHE A 489 7.53 -17.36 2.66
N HIS A 490 7.00 -16.76 3.73
CA HIS A 490 7.65 -16.66 5.02
C HIS A 490 9.08 -16.09 5.00
N SER A 491 9.33 -15.14 4.10
CA SER A 491 10.65 -14.51 3.97
C SER A 491 10.99 -13.67 5.20
N GLU A 492 12.21 -13.88 5.70
CA GLU A 492 12.79 -13.17 6.83
C GLU A 492 12.98 -11.67 6.56
N GLN A 493 12.95 -11.25 5.29
CA GLN A 493 13.10 -9.87 4.85
C GLN A 493 12.02 -8.90 5.40
N ILE A 494 10.83 -9.42 5.75
CA ILE A 494 9.67 -8.63 6.25
C ILE A 494 9.42 -8.89 7.73
N ALA A 495 10.26 -9.67 8.38
CA ALA A 495 10.06 -10.02 9.78
C ALA A 495 10.16 -8.75 10.64
N GLY A 496 9.17 -8.50 11.48
CA GLY A 496 9.00 -7.20 12.15
C GLY A 496 9.32 -7.23 13.63
N ASP A 497 9.40 -8.39 14.24
CA ASP A 497 9.64 -8.49 15.67
C ASP A 497 10.50 -9.69 16.01
N ILE A 498 10.98 -9.77 17.24
CA ILE A 498 11.84 -10.85 17.71
C ILE A 498 11.15 -11.54 18.89
N CYS A 499 10.97 -12.85 18.79
CA CYS A 499 10.60 -13.73 19.89
C CYS A 499 11.88 -14.31 20.53
N LEU A 500 11.88 -14.43 21.86
CA LEU A 500 12.89 -15.20 22.58
C LEU A 500 12.23 -16.49 23.07
N GLU A 501 12.61 -17.61 22.47
CA GLU A 501 12.12 -18.92 22.84
C GLU A 501 13.09 -19.59 23.82
N VAL A 502 12.55 -20.28 24.83
CA VAL A 502 13.37 -20.96 25.84
C VAL A 502 13.75 -22.35 25.32
N LEU A 503 15.02 -22.58 25.05
CA LEU A 503 15.53 -23.87 24.55
C LEU A 503 15.54 -24.96 25.61
N ASN A 504 15.89 -24.64 26.86
CA ASN A 504 15.90 -25.58 27.97
C ASN A 504 15.85 -24.87 29.33
N LYS A 505 15.07 -25.40 30.27
CA LYS A 505 15.08 -25.00 31.69
C LYS A 505 15.84 -26.05 32.49
N ILE A 506 17.16 -25.89 32.62
CA ILE A 506 17.95 -26.72 33.53
C ILE A 506 17.95 -26.03 34.90
N SER A 507 17.57 -26.75 35.95
CA SER A 507 17.33 -26.22 37.31
C SER A 507 18.59 -25.73 38.04
N GLN A 508 19.80 -26.03 37.54
CA GLN A 508 21.08 -25.57 38.10
C GLN A 508 22.10 -25.13 37.03
N GLY A 509 21.62 -24.68 35.85
CA GLY A 509 22.48 -24.27 34.73
C GLY A 509 22.07 -22.94 34.08
N PRO A 510 22.85 -22.42 33.12
CA PRO A 510 22.52 -21.19 32.40
C PRO A 510 21.21 -21.35 31.59
N LEU A 511 20.42 -20.27 31.53
CA LEU A 511 19.18 -20.23 30.75
C LEU A 511 19.52 -19.98 29.27
N TYR A 512 19.16 -20.90 28.38
CA TYR A 512 19.36 -20.74 26.94
C TYR A 512 18.10 -20.20 26.28
N LEU A 513 18.25 -19.08 25.55
CA LEU A 513 17.20 -18.46 24.75
C LEU A 513 17.61 -18.44 23.28
N THR A 514 16.73 -18.84 22.37
CA THR A 514 16.88 -18.62 20.93
C THR A 514 16.12 -17.40 20.49
N CYS A 515 16.77 -16.62 19.63
CA CYS A 515 16.17 -15.49 18.94
C CYS A 515 15.47 -15.97 17.67
N ALA A 516 14.14 -15.97 17.64
CA ALA A 516 13.32 -16.28 16.47
C ALA A 516 12.65 -15.01 15.95
N VAL A 517 12.49 -14.86 14.63
CA VAL A 517 11.91 -13.64 14.05
C VAL A 517 10.42 -13.82 13.76
N ILE A 518 9.60 -12.87 14.20
CA ILE A 518 8.14 -12.88 14.02
C ILE A 518 7.77 -12.03 12.80
N GLN A 519 6.87 -12.56 11.96
CA GLN A 519 6.38 -11.86 10.78
C GLN A 519 5.35 -10.77 11.10
N LEU A 520 5.34 -9.72 10.29
CA LEU A 520 4.35 -8.65 10.42
C LEU A 520 2.93 -9.11 10.01
N PRO A 521 1.88 -8.70 10.75
CA PRO A 521 0.49 -8.96 10.36
C PRO A 521 0.08 -8.19 9.10
N PHE A 522 -0.96 -8.66 8.39
CA PHE A 522 -1.23 -8.24 6.99
C PHE A 522 -1.72 -6.80 6.99
N SER A 523 -2.48 -6.44 8.03
CA SER A 523 -2.91 -5.08 8.31
C SER A 523 -1.72 -4.12 8.42
N LYS A 524 -0.66 -4.50 9.14
CA LYS A 524 0.52 -3.66 9.34
C LYS A 524 1.37 -3.53 8.07
N ILE A 525 1.49 -4.61 7.30
CA ILE A 525 2.12 -4.56 5.96
C ILE A 525 1.34 -3.64 5.03
N TYR A 526 0.01 -3.77 4.99
CA TYR A 526 -0.82 -2.91 4.16
C TYR A 526 -0.69 -1.45 4.58
N SER A 527 -0.75 -1.12 5.87
CA SER A 527 -0.62 0.27 6.32
C SER A 527 0.77 0.86 6.08
N MET A 528 1.84 0.05 6.19
CA MET A 528 3.22 0.51 6.11
C MET A 528 3.72 0.63 4.67
N PHE A 529 3.30 -0.27 3.78
CA PHE A 529 3.75 -0.33 2.39
C PHE A 529 2.68 0.08 1.39
N ARG A 530 1.54 0.63 1.84
CA ARG A 530 0.48 1.13 0.96
C ARG A 530 1.07 2.06 -0.09
N LEU A 531 0.79 1.79 -1.35
CA LEU A 531 1.16 2.70 -2.43
C LEU A 531 0.19 3.89 -2.43
N ASP A 532 0.73 5.10 -2.48
CA ASP A 532 -0.06 6.33 -2.57
C ASP A 532 -0.84 6.37 -3.87
N VAL A 533 -2.11 5.98 -3.78
CA VAL A 533 -3.14 6.30 -4.77
C VAL A 533 -3.63 7.70 -4.43
N GLN A 534 -3.73 8.57 -5.45
CA GLN A 534 -4.26 9.93 -5.34
C GLN A 534 -5.44 9.96 -4.37
N LYS A 535 -5.26 10.60 -3.20
CA LYS A 535 -6.33 10.74 -2.21
C LYS A 535 -7.41 11.58 -2.87
N THR A 536 -8.51 10.94 -3.24
CA THR A 536 -9.73 11.64 -3.63
C THR A 536 -10.43 12.04 -2.34
N GLU A 537 -10.15 13.25 -1.86
CA GLU A 537 -10.79 13.76 -0.65
C GLU A 537 -12.24 14.12 -0.99
N SER A 538 -13.18 13.22 -0.66
CA SER A 538 -14.60 13.52 -0.79
C SER A 538 -15.06 14.40 0.38
N TYR A 539 -15.02 15.72 0.20
CA TYR A 539 -15.50 16.71 1.19
C TYR A 539 -17.04 16.76 1.34
N TYR A 540 -17.79 15.85 0.71
CA TYR A 540 -19.25 15.87 0.78
C TYR A 540 -19.78 15.05 1.95
N THR A 541 -20.29 15.73 2.98
CA THR A 541 -21.15 15.09 3.99
C THR A 541 -22.42 14.57 3.31
N TRP A 542 -22.84 13.33 3.61
CA TRP A 542 -24.06 12.71 3.08
C TRP A 542 -25.31 13.59 3.23
N THR A 543 -25.35 14.42 4.28
CA THR A 543 -26.42 15.40 4.53
C THR A 543 -26.46 16.52 3.49
N LYS A 544 -25.30 17.04 3.05
CA LYS A 544 -25.19 18.06 1.99
C LYS A 544 -25.57 17.46 0.64
N PHE A 545 -25.18 16.21 0.39
CA PHE A 545 -25.60 15.46 -0.80
C PHE A 545 -27.12 15.28 -0.86
N GLY A 546 -27.75 14.83 0.23
CA GLY A 546 -29.19 14.69 0.32
C GLY A 546 -29.94 16.01 0.12
N LYS A 547 -29.47 17.11 0.72
CA LYS A 547 -30.05 18.46 0.53
C LYS A 547 -30.02 18.91 -0.94
N ARG A 548 -28.90 18.70 -1.63
CA ARG A 548 -28.78 19.04 -3.06
C ARG A 548 -29.74 18.23 -3.93
N LEU A 549 -29.90 16.95 -3.61
CA LEU A 549 -30.83 16.06 -4.31
C LEU A 549 -32.28 16.49 -4.10
N ILE A 550 -32.67 16.86 -2.87
CA ILE A 550 -34.03 17.39 -2.59
C ILE A 550 -34.31 18.68 -3.38
N LEU A 551 -33.31 19.53 -3.57
CA LEU A 551 -33.41 20.79 -4.33
C LEU A 551 -33.35 20.59 -5.85
N GLY A 552 -33.10 19.37 -6.35
CA GLY A 552 -32.93 19.12 -7.79
C GLY A 552 -31.61 19.65 -8.36
N GLU A 553 -30.60 19.90 -7.52
CA GLU A 553 -29.28 20.27 -8.01
C GLU A 553 -28.60 19.07 -8.71
N LEU A 554 -27.81 19.37 -9.74
CA LEU A 554 -27.12 18.34 -10.50
C LEU A 554 -26.06 17.65 -9.65
N VAL A 555 -26.16 16.32 -9.58
CA VAL A 555 -25.19 15.44 -8.97
C VAL A 555 -24.12 15.11 -10.01
N TYR A 556 -22.94 15.71 -9.83
CA TYR A 556 -21.77 15.39 -10.64
C TYR A 556 -21.04 14.16 -10.07
N PRO A 557 -20.60 13.22 -10.93
CA PRO A 557 -19.78 12.10 -10.51
C PRO A 557 -18.41 12.61 -10.06
N TRP A 558 -18.16 12.61 -8.74
CA TRP A 558 -16.82 12.67 -8.14
C TRP A 558 -15.88 13.76 -8.68
N VAL A 559 -16.42 14.90 -9.11
CA VAL A 559 -15.60 16.03 -9.50
C VAL A 559 -15.20 16.76 -8.23
N GLU A 560 -13.93 16.62 -7.89
CA GLU A 560 -13.17 17.56 -7.07
C GLU A 560 -13.24 18.94 -7.75
N LYS A 561 -14.31 19.70 -7.49
CA LYS A 561 -14.17 21.14 -7.54
C LYS A 561 -13.44 21.52 -6.26
N GLY A 562 -12.12 21.58 -6.35
CA GLY A 562 -11.40 22.61 -5.60
C GLY A 562 -11.99 23.94 -6.05
N ASP A 563 -12.55 24.67 -5.09
CA ASP A 563 -13.04 26.03 -5.30
C ASP A 563 -11.93 26.94 -5.82
#